data_AF-A0A850DS28-F1
#
_entry.id   AF-A0A850DS28-F1
#
_cell.length_a   1.000
_cell.length_b   1.000
_cell.length_c   1.000
_cell.angle_alpha   90.00
_cell.angle_beta   90.00
_cell.angle_gamma   90.00
#
_symmetry.space_group_name_H-M   'P 1'
#
loop_
_entity.id
_entity.type
_entity.pdbx_description
1 polymer ?
#
loop_
_entity_poly.entity_id
_entity_poly.type
_entity_poly.pdbx_seq_one_letter_code
_entity_poly.pdbx_strand_id
1 'polypeptide(L)' 'MPRPGPRRIAVAVRLTADLIDELDWQANAEGLLMASGEPNRSDLIRLMIAYARENMPTGWRPEDWRPSR' A
#
# COMPACT_ATOMS: atom_id res chain seq x y z
N MET A 1 -12.87 -8.91 -30.62
CA MET A 1 -12.20 -7.76 -29.95
C MET A 1 -11.78 -8.20 -28.56
N PRO A 2 -10.52 -7.96 -28.12
CA PRO A 2 -10.14 -8.21 -26.74
C PRO A 2 -10.97 -7.31 -25.81
N ARG A 3 -11.63 -7.88 -24.81
CA ARG A 3 -12.31 -7.08 -23.78
C ARG A 3 -11.22 -6.40 -22.94
N PRO A 4 -11.26 -5.07 -22.75
CA PRO A 4 -10.34 -4.43 -21.83
C PRO A 4 -10.58 -5.04 -20.44
N GLY A 5 -9.54 -5.67 -19.88
CA GLY A 5 -9.56 -6.15 -18.51
C GLY A 5 -9.82 -4.99 -17.54
N PRO A 6 -10.17 -5.28 -16.27
CA PRO A 6 -10.41 -4.24 -15.28
C PRO A 6 -9.21 -3.29 -15.21
N ARG A 7 -9.43 -2.02 -15.57
CA ARG A 7 -8.38 -0.99 -15.54
C ARG A 7 -8.11 -0.64 -14.09
N ARG A 8 -6.87 -0.84 -13.63
CA ARG A 8 -6.44 -0.39 -12.30
C ARG A 8 -6.55 1.14 -12.25
N ILE A 9 -7.38 1.67 -11.36
CA ILE A 9 -7.52 3.11 -11.14
C ILE A 9 -6.35 3.54 -10.25
N ALA A 10 -5.58 4.53 -10.70
CA ALA A 10 -4.54 5.11 -9.88
C ALA A 10 -5.19 5.93 -8.75
N VAL A 11 -4.82 5.63 -7.50
CA VAL A 11 -5.26 6.37 -6.31
C VAL A 11 -4.02 7.02 -5.71
N ALA A 12 -4.04 8.35 -5.59
CA ALA A 12 -2.99 9.09 -4.92
C ALA A 12 -3.28 9.13 -3.42
N VAL A 13 -2.29 8.76 -2.60
CA VAL A 13 -2.34 8.85 -1.14
C VAL A 13 -1.28 9.85 -0.69
N ARG A 14 -1.64 10.72 0.24
CA ARG A 14 -0.68 11.67 0.86
C ARG A 14 -0.02 11.00 2.06
N LEU A 15 1.29 10.87 2.01
CA LEU A 15 2.12 10.33 3.09
C LEU A 15 3.19 11.37 3.47
N THR A 16 3.74 11.24 4.67
CA THR A 16 4.93 12.00 5.08
C THR A 16 6.15 11.46 4.33
N ALA A 17 7.20 12.28 4.21
CA ALA A 17 8.47 11.86 3.60
C ALA A 17 9.07 10.65 4.33
N ASP A 18 9.12 10.70 5.66
CA ASP A 18 9.64 9.61 6.49
C ASP A 18 8.94 8.27 6.24
N LEU A 19 7.60 8.30 6.07
CA LEU A 19 6.84 7.08 5.80
C LEU A 19 7.07 6.56 4.37
N ILE A 20 7.34 7.46 3.41
CA ILE A 20 7.72 7.06 2.05
C ILE A 20 9.06 6.32 2.08
N ASP A 21 10.04 6.87 2.82
CA ASP A 21 11.37 6.27 2.96
C ASP A 21 11.32 4.93 3.68
N GLU A 22 10.49 4.80 4.72
CA GLU A 22 10.26 3.54 5.43
C GLU A 22 9.67 2.48 4.51
N LEU A 23 8.64 2.83 3.72
CA LEU A 23 8.03 1.92 2.77
C LEU A 23 9.00 1.51 1.65
N ASP A 24 9.86 2.41 1.19
CA ASP A 24 10.90 2.09 0.21
C ASP A 24 11.93 1.12 0.76
N TRP A 25 12.39 1.38 1.98
CA TRP A 25 13.34 0.51 2.65
C TRP A 25 12.74 -0.90 2.84
N GLN A 26 11.50 -0.99 3.31
CA GLN A 26 10.82 -2.27 3.50
C GLN A 26 10.58 -3.00 2.18
N ALA A 27 10.09 -2.30 1.14
CA ALA A 27 9.86 -2.91 -0.16
C ALA A 27 11.16 -3.45 -0.79
N ASN A 28 12.28 -2.75 -0.61
CA ASN A 28 13.60 -3.26 -1.00
C ASN A 28 13.99 -4.51 -0.21
N ALA A 29 13.85 -4.47 1.12
CA ALA A 29 14.21 -5.59 1.99
C ALA A 29 13.40 -6.86 1.68
N GLU A 30 12.14 -6.71 1.28
CA GLU A 30 11.25 -7.80 0.89
C GLU A 30 11.35 -8.19 -0.59
N GLY A 31 12.20 -7.52 -1.38
CA GLY A 31 12.37 -7.79 -2.81
C GLY A 31 11.15 -7.39 -3.67
N LEU A 32 10.26 -6.55 -3.14
CA LEU A 32 9.11 -6.02 -3.85
C LEU A 32 9.55 -4.87 -4.75
N LEU A 33 10.11 -5.21 -5.91
CA LEU A 33 10.67 -4.26 -6.86
C LEU A 33 9.82 -4.17 -8.13
N MET A 34 9.84 -2.99 -8.75
CA MET A 34 9.32 -2.79 -10.10
C MET A 34 10.30 -3.39 -11.13
N ALA A 35 9.86 -3.52 -12.38
CA ALA A 35 10.76 -3.96 -13.46
C ALA A 35 11.96 -3.03 -13.66
N SER A 36 11.87 -1.76 -13.23
CA SER A 36 12.97 -0.78 -13.22
C SER A 36 14.00 -1.01 -12.10
N GLY A 37 13.73 -1.91 -11.15
CA GLY A 37 14.57 -2.12 -9.95
C GLY A 37 14.26 -1.15 -8.80
N GLU A 38 13.32 -0.23 -8.97
CA GLU A 38 12.86 0.68 -7.91
C GLU A 38 11.88 -0.02 -6.95
N PRO A 39 11.75 0.44 -5.70
CA PRO A 39 10.80 -0.11 -4.73
C PRO A 39 9.35 -0.02 -5.21
N ASN A 40 8.62 -1.13 -5.09
CA ASN A 40 7.22 -1.20 -5.46
C ASN A 40 6.30 -1.03 -4.24
N ARG A 41 6.17 0.22 -3.79
CA ARG A 41 5.30 0.60 -2.66
C ARG A 41 3.84 0.14 -2.84
N SER A 42 3.35 0.10 -4.09
CA SER A 42 1.97 -0.30 -4.37
C SER A 42 1.71 -1.76 -4.02
N ASP A 43 2.66 -2.66 -4.30
CA ASP A 43 2.51 -4.08 -3.96
C ASP A 43 2.71 -4.32 -2.47
N LEU A 44 3.66 -3.62 -1.84
CA LEU A 44 3.82 -3.65 -0.38
C LEU A 44 2.53 -3.22 0.34
N ILE A 45 1.96 -2.07 -0.02
CA ILE A 45 0.71 -1.58 0.59
C ILE A 45 -0.44 -2.56 0.38
N ARG A 46 -0.53 -3.24 -0.78
CA ARG A 46 -1.55 -4.26 -1.03
C ARG A 46 -1.42 -5.45 -0.08
N LEU A 47 -0.18 -5.94 0.13
CA LEU A 47 0.08 -7.01 1.07
C LEU A 47 -0.29 -6.61 2.50
N MET A 48 0.11 -5.41 2.92
CA MET A 48 -0.24 -4.86 4.24
C MET A 48 -1.76 -4.75 4.43
N ILE A 49 -2.49 -4.25 3.41
CA ILE A 49 -3.96 -4.16 3.45
C ILE A 49 -4.59 -5.56 3.50
N ALA A 50 -4.09 -6.53 2.73
CA ALA A 50 -4.60 -7.90 2.75
C ALA A 50 -4.44 -8.52 4.15
N TYR A 51 -3.24 -8.40 4.72
CA TYR A 51 -2.96 -8.85 6.08
C TYR A 51 -3.85 -8.16 7.11
N ALA A 52 -4.00 -6.84 7.02
CA ALA A 52 -4.88 -6.07 7.90
C ALA A 52 -6.34 -6.53 7.81
N ARG A 53 -6.85 -6.84 6.61
CA ARG A 53 -8.22 -7.34 6.41
C ARG A 53 -8.46 -8.71 7.04
N GLU A 54 -7.45 -9.56 7.09
CA GLU A 54 -7.54 -10.90 7.67
C GLU A 54 -7.41 -10.89 9.20
N ASN A 55 -6.59 -9.98 9.73
CA ASN A 55 -6.20 -9.99 11.14
C ASN A 55 -6.88 -8.92 12.01
N MET A 56 -7.36 -7.83 11.42
CA MET A 56 -8.01 -6.76 12.18
C MET A 56 -9.51 -7.04 12.37
N PRO A 57 -10.03 -6.95 13.60
CA PRO A 57 -11.47 -7.06 13.84
C PRO A 57 -12.27 -6.00 13.08
N THR A 58 -13.52 -6.31 12.75
CA THR A 58 -14.45 -5.34 12.18
C THR A 58 -14.57 -4.11 13.09
N GLY A 59 -14.36 -2.92 12.52
CA GLY A 59 -14.42 -1.66 13.25
C GLY A 59 -13.15 -1.28 13.99
N TRP A 60 -12.10 -2.11 13.95
CA TRP A 60 -10.82 -1.78 14.58
C TRP A 60 -10.21 -0.51 13.98
N ARG A 61 -9.68 0.35 14.85
CA ARG A 61 -8.90 1.54 14.52
C ARG A 61 -7.80 1.73 15.58
N PRO A 62 -6.66 2.36 15.23
CA PRO A 62 -5.71 2.84 16.23
C PRO A 62 -6.38 3.77 17.25
N GLU A 63 -5.92 3.77 18.50
CA GLU A 63 -6.51 4.57 19.59
C GLU A 63 -6.57 6.08 19.26
N ASP A 64 -5.56 6.58 18.56
CA ASP A 64 -5.47 7.99 18.14
C ASP A 64 -6.04 8.26 16.74
N TRP A 65 -6.74 7.30 16.14
CA TRP A 65 -7.31 7.49 14.80
C TRP A 65 -8.42 8.53 14.82
N ARG A 66 -8.16 9.69 14.23
CA ARG A 66 -9.18 10.70 13.95
C ARG A 66 -9.40 10.79 12.45
N PRO A 67 -10.65 10.62 11.96
CA PRO A 67 -10.94 10.86 10.56
C PRO A 67 -10.60 12.32 10.24
N SER A 68 -9.69 12.52 9.28
CA SER A 68 -9.46 13.83 8.68
C SER A 68 -10.77 14.32 8.07
N ARG A 69 -11.31 15.43 8.59
CA ARG A 69 -12.48 16.12 8.04
C ARG A 69 -12.14 16.81 6.74
#